data_AF-A0A3N5IBD2-F1
#
_entry.id   AF-A0A3N5IBD2-F1
#
_cell.length_a   1.000
_cell.length_b   1.000
_cell.length_c   1.000
_cell.angle_alpha   90.00
_cell.angle_beta   90.00
_cell.angle_gamma   90.00
#
_symmetry.space_group_name_H-M   'P 1'
#
loop_
_entity.id
_entity.type
_entity.pdbx_description
1 polymer ?
#
loop_
_entity_poly.entity_id
_entity_poly.type
_entity_poly.pdbx_seq_one_letter_code
_entity_poly.pdbx_strand_id
1 'polypeptide(L)'
;MSPLRRGRLLGGALLVLLTGLAAVPYVPGRDLARFVWFDVCQRLAPRVRISGPVVIIDVDGKSLAHYGQWPWPRTLLARLIDRVAAADPAAIGIDIVMPEADRLSPQRLPELIPTIGGELAIRLAELPSNDAVLAQALRDRPMVLGVAGVSGTVEAAARTPGRAAPLRVVGGDPAPFLRRFDAMLRTLDEIDRTAVGHGLLNV
;
A
#
# COMPACT_ATOMS: atom_id res chain seq x y z
N MET A 1 -12.94 39.87 42.54
CA MET A 1 -12.54 38.54 42.00
C MET A 1 -11.06 38.61 41.64
N SER A 2 -10.22 37.72 42.18
CA SER A 2 -8.78 37.74 41.92
C SER A 2 -8.47 37.48 40.44
N PRO A 3 -7.42 38.11 39.87
CA PRO A 3 -7.03 37.95 38.46
C PRO A 3 -6.78 36.48 38.08
N LEU A 4 -6.29 35.69 39.03
CA LEU A 4 -6.10 34.23 38.90
C LEU A 4 -7.43 33.47 38.67
N ARG A 5 -8.54 33.90 39.28
CA ARG A 5 -9.85 33.26 39.11
C ARG A 5 -10.45 33.56 37.73
N ARG A 6 -10.22 34.76 37.19
CA ARG A 6 -10.62 35.13 35.82
C ARG A 6 -9.81 34.37 34.77
N GLY A 7 -8.49 34.23 34.97
CA GLY A 7 -7.63 33.44 34.08
C GLY A 7 -8.04 31.97 34.02
N ARG A 8 -8.38 31.36 35.16
CA ARG A 8 -8.87 29.96 35.20
C ARG A 8 -10.21 29.78 34.50
N LEU A 9 -11.13 30.73 34.64
CA LEU A 9 -12.44 30.68 33.96
C LEU A 9 -12.29 30.81 32.44
N LEU A 10 -11.46 31.75 31.98
CA LEU A 10 -11.17 31.92 30.55
C LEU A 10 -10.46 30.71 29.96
N GLY A 11 -9.47 30.16 30.68
CA GLY A 11 -8.78 28.93 30.28
C GLY A 11 -9.71 27.72 30.22
N GLY A 12 -10.61 27.57 31.20
CA GLY A 12 -11.63 26.53 31.21
C GLY A 12 -12.62 26.66 30.05
N ALA A 13 -13.10 27.88 29.79
CA ALA A 13 -13.99 28.15 28.66
C ALA A 13 -13.30 27.85 27.30
N LEU A 14 -12.04 28.23 27.14
CA LEU A 14 -11.26 27.92 25.94
C LEU A 14 -11.04 26.42 25.77
N LEU A 15 -10.71 25.70 26.85
CA LEU A 15 -10.55 24.25 26.81
C LEU A 15 -11.85 23.54 26.40
N VAL A 16 -12.98 23.96 26.96
CA VAL A 16 -14.30 23.42 26.61
C VAL A 16 -14.62 23.69 25.13
N LEU A 17 -14.35 24.90 24.64
CA LEU A 17 -14.54 25.27 23.24
C LEU A 17 -13.68 24.40 22.30
N LEU A 18 -12.39 24.24 22.59
CA LEU A 18 -11.47 23.43 21.80
C LEU A 18 -11.84 21.95 21.83
N THR A 19 -12.24 21.43 22.99
CA THR A 19 -12.69 20.04 23.15
C THR A 19 -14.00 19.81 22.39
N GLY A 20 -14.92 20.77 22.45
CA GLY A 20 -16.16 20.76 21.68
C GLY A 20 -15.88 20.73 20.17
N LEU A 21 -15.06 21.65 19.67
CA LEU A 21 -14.60 21.69 18.27
C LEU A 21 -13.90 20.39 17.83
N ALA A 22 -13.10 19.79 18.70
CA ALA A 22 -12.41 18.53 18.43
C ALA A 22 -13.39 17.34 18.36
N ALA A 23 -14.45 17.36 19.18
CA ALA A 23 -15.48 16.32 19.24
C ALA A 23 -16.51 16.39 18.10
N VAL A 24 -16.63 17.53 17.39
CA VAL A 24 -17.47 17.61 16.19
C VAL A 24 -16.81 16.82 15.04
N PRO A 25 -17.46 15.77 14.49
CA PRO A 25 -16.86 14.91 13.47
C PRO A 25 -16.58 15.66 12.16
N TYR A 26 -17.38 16.68 11.84
CA TYR A 26 -17.28 17.46 10.62
C TYR A 26 -17.36 18.96 10.91
N VAL A 27 -16.28 19.68 10.61
CA VAL A 27 -16.21 21.14 10.69
C VAL A 27 -15.78 21.65 9.30
N PRO A 28 -16.63 22.40 8.58
CA PRO A 28 -16.27 22.94 7.27
C PRO A 28 -14.95 23.71 7.32
N GLY A 29 -14.03 23.41 6.39
CA GLY A 29 -12.72 24.07 6.30
C GLY A 29 -11.65 23.55 7.27
N ARG A 30 -11.95 22.61 8.17
CA ARG A 30 -10.95 22.01 9.08
C ARG A 30 -9.82 21.33 8.33
N ASP A 31 -10.12 20.58 7.26
CA ASP A 31 -9.09 19.91 6.47
C ASP A 31 -8.22 20.90 5.69
N LEU A 32 -8.83 21.95 5.13
CA LEU A 32 -8.07 23.03 4.46
C LEU A 32 -7.11 23.71 5.44
N ALA A 33 -7.61 24.11 6.62
CA ALA A 33 -6.79 24.70 7.67
C ALA A 33 -5.66 23.76 8.09
N ARG A 34 -5.94 22.45 8.20
CA ARG A 34 -4.94 21.42 8.50
C ARG A 34 -3.87 21.32 7.40
N PHE A 35 -4.26 21.31 6.13
CA PHE A 35 -3.30 21.23 5.02
C PHE A 35 -2.44 22.49 4.91
N VAL A 36 -3.03 23.68 5.03
CA VAL A 36 -2.29 24.95 5.06
C VAL A 36 -1.31 24.97 6.23
N TRP A 37 -1.76 24.56 7.42
CA TRP A 37 -0.89 24.48 8.60
C TRP A 37 0.26 23.49 8.39
N PHE A 38 -0.03 22.31 7.84
CA PHE A 38 0.99 21.31 7.50
C PHE A 38 2.04 21.89 6.55
N ASP A 39 1.62 22.57 5.47
CA ASP A 39 2.52 23.21 4.52
C ASP A 39 3.38 24.30 5.15
N VAL A 40 2.80 25.11 6.05
CA VAL A 40 3.55 26.12 6.81
C VAL A 40 4.59 25.46 7.70
N CYS A 41 4.23 24.40 8.44
CA CYS A 41 5.18 23.64 9.24
C CYS A 41 6.31 23.05 8.38
N GLN A 42 6.01 22.48 7.21
CA GLN A 42 7.02 21.92 6.30
C GLN A 42 7.97 23.01 5.75
N ARG A 43 7.50 24.25 5.58
CA ARG A 43 8.35 25.38 5.15
C ARG A 43 9.20 25.96 6.28
N LEU A 44 8.64 26.07 7.48
CA LEU A 44 9.32 26.62 8.65
C LEU A 44 10.34 25.65 9.24
N ALA A 45 10.06 24.35 9.17
CA ALA A 45 10.92 23.27 9.66
C ALA A 45 11.06 22.18 8.59
N PRO A 46 11.74 22.48 7.47
CA PRO A 46 11.91 21.51 6.40
C PRO A 46 12.67 20.29 6.92
N ARG A 47 12.21 19.10 6.50
CA ARG A 47 12.85 17.86 6.88
C ARG A 47 14.28 17.82 6.32
N VAL A 48 15.27 17.70 7.18
CA VAL A 48 16.66 17.44 6.77
C VAL A 48 16.70 16.06 6.09
N ARG A 49 17.12 16.02 4.83
CA ARG A 49 17.33 14.75 4.11
C ARG A 49 18.55 14.06 4.68
N ILE A 50 18.32 13.12 5.59
CA ILE A 50 19.30 12.14 5.99
C ILE A 50 19.22 11.02 4.95
N SER A 51 20.29 10.76 4.21
CA SER A 51 20.37 9.60 3.33
C SER A 51 20.31 8.34 4.20
N GLY A 52 19.13 7.73 4.28
CA GLY A 52 18.94 6.43 4.90
C GLY A 52 19.33 5.30 3.94
N PRO A 53 19.44 4.06 4.44
CA PRO A 53 19.76 2.87 3.64
C PRO A 53 18.57 2.41 2.76
N VAL A 54 17.65 3.31 2.40
CA VAL A 54 16.40 2.99 1.70
C VAL A 54 16.46 3.59 0.30
N VAL A 55 16.23 2.74 -0.69
CA VAL A 55 16.06 3.14 -2.10
C VAL A 55 14.59 3.02 -2.43
N ILE A 56 14.01 4.10 -2.97
CA ILE A 56 12.64 4.11 -3.48
C ILE A 56 12.70 4.00 -5.00
N ILE A 57 11.98 3.03 -5.55
CA ILE A 57 11.85 2.82 -6.99
C ILE A 57 10.41 3.19 -7.34
N ASP A 58 10.27 4.25 -8.11
CA ASP A 58 8.98 4.80 -8.51
C ASP A 58 8.71 4.55 -10.00
N VAL A 59 7.43 4.46 -10.37
CA VAL A 59 6.99 4.33 -11.77
C VAL A 59 6.66 5.72 -12.29
N ASP A 60 7.67 6.38 -12.85
CA ASP A 60 7.55 7.75 -13.35
C ASP A 60 7.20 7.82 -14.85
N GLY A 61 6.91 9.03 -15.33
CA GLY A 61 6.58 9.26 -16.74
C GLY A 61 7.69 8.84 -17.71
N LYS A 62 8.97 8.92 -17.31
CA LYS A 62 10.09 8.46 -18.14
C LYS A 62 10.10 6.95 -18.26
N SER A 63 9.84 6.25 -17.16
CA SER A 63 9.73 4.80 -17.12
C SER A 63 8.54 4.31 -17.95
N LEU A 64 7.40 4.99 -17.87
CA LEU A 64 6.23 4.69 -18.72
C LEU A 64 6.51 4.94 -20.21
N ALA A 65 7.25 6.00 -20.55
CA ALA A 65 7.66 6.25 -21.92
C ALA A 65 8.61 5.17 -22.48
N HIS A 66 9.44 4.57 -21.62
CA HIS A 66 10.41 3.56 -22.02
C HIS A 66 9.83 2.13 -22.03
N TYR A 67 9.05 1.76 -21.01
CA TYR A 67 8.54 0.39 -20.80
C TYR A 67 7.08 0.20 -21.22
N GLY A 68 6.37 1.28 -21.54
CA GLY A 68 4.97 1.27 -21.91
C GLY A 68 4.02 1.60 -20.77
N GLN A 69 2.73 1.56 -21.08
CA GLN A 69 1.65 1.97 -20.19
C GLN A 69 1.50 1.02 -18.99
N TRP A 70 1.18 1.60 -17.82
CA TRP A 70 0.72 0.85 -16.65
C TRP A 70 -0.72 0.32 -16.83
N PRO A 71 -1.10 -0.85 -16.30
CA PRO A 71 -0.28 -1.80 -15.54
C PRO A 71 0.69 -2.59 -16.43
N TRP A 72 1.92 -2.73 -15.94
CA TRP A 72 2.94 -3.54 -16.62
C TRP A 72 2.66 -5.05 -16.48
N PRO A 73 3.12 -5.86 -17.46
CA PRO A 73 3.08 -7.31 -17.32
C PRO A 73 3.95 -7.75 -16.13
N ARG A 74 3.52 -8.80 -15.43
CA ARG A 74 4.18 -9.32 -14.22
C ARG A 74 5.60 -9.81 -14.51
N THR A 75 5.90 -10.19 -15.75
CA THR A 75 7.25 -10.52 -16.21
C THR A 75 8.21 -9.32 -16.21
N LEU A 76 7.71 -8.10 -16.44
CA LEU A 76 8.54 -6.89 -16.33
C LEU A 76 8.83 -6.57 -14.86
N LEU A 77 7.83 -6.70 -13.99
CA LEU A 77 8.02 -6.56 -12.53
C LEU A 77 9.00 -7.61 -11.99
N ALA A 78 8.92 -8.86 -12.45
CA ALA A 78 9.85 -9.92 -12.09
C ALA A 78 11.31 -9.53 -12.41
N ARG A 79 11.58 -9.04 -13.62
CA ARG A 79 12.92 -8.56 -14.02
C ARG A 79 13.40 -7.37 -13.19
N LEU A 80 12.50 -6.46 -12.82
CA LEU A 80 12.83 -5.35 -11.93
C LEU A 80 13.26 -5.88 -10.57
N ILE A 81 12.48 -6.81 -9.98
CA ILE A 81 12.77 -7.41 -8.69
C ILE A 81 14.08 -8.19 -8.72
N ASP A 82 14.37 -8.94 -9.79
CA ASP A 82 15.65 -9.64 -9.95
C ASP A 82 16.85 -8.69 -9.89
N ARG A 83 16.73 -7.52 -10.55
CA ARG A 83 17.80 -6.50 -10.51
C ARG A 83 17.95 -5.87 -9.14
N VAL A 84 16.86 -5.63 -8.43
CA VAL A 84 16.89 -5.09 -7.06
C VAL A 84 17.49 -6.12 -6.11
N ALA A 85 17.08 -7.39 -6.22
CA ALA A 85 17.58 -8.48 -5.39
C ALA A 85 19.07 -8.75 -5.61
N ALA A 86 19.60 -8.51 -6.81
CA ALA A 86 21.03 -8.62 -7.08
C ALA A 86 21.91 -7.66 -6.25
N ALA A 87 21.33 -6.63 -5.66
CA ALA A 87 22.01 -5.72 -4.74
C ALA A 87 21.98 -6.18 -3.26
N ASP A 88 21.46 -7.39 -2.98
CA ASP A 88 21.34 -8.00 -1.65
C ASP A 88 20.72 -7.09 -0.57
N PRO A 89 19.52 -6.53 -0.80
CA PRO A 89 18.87 -5.68 0.17
C PRO A 89 18.37 -6.48 1.37
N ALA A 90 18.38 -5.87 2.56
CA ALA A 90 17.84 -6.50 3.77
C ALA A 90 16.33 -6.79 3.69
N ALA A 91 15.58 -6.03 2.88
CA ALA A 91 14.16 -6.24 2.59
C ALA A 91 13.76 -5.55 1.28
N ILE A 92 12.75 -6.09 0.61
CA ILE A 92 12.13 -5.50 -0.59
C ILE A 92 10.63 -5.37 -0.34
N GLY A 93 10.12 -4.13 -0.34
CA GLY A 93 8.69 -3.85 -0.21
C GLY A 93 8.05 -3.57 -1.57
N ILE A 94 6.85 -4.12 -1.82
CA ILE A 94 6.03 -3.80 -2.99
C ILE A 94 4.77 -3.06 -2.51
N ASP A 95 4.69 -1.77 -2.84
CA ASP A 95 3.54 -0.89 -2.57
C ASP A 95 2.50 -0.94 -3.71
N ILE A 96 2.15 -2.16 -4.13
CA ILE A 96 1.22 -2.41 -5.24
C ILE A 96 0.43 -3.66 -4.89
N VAL A 97 -0.89 -3.57 -4.93
CA VAL A 97 -1.78 -4.72 -4.75
C VAL A 97 -2.24 -5.21 -6.12
N MET A 98 -2.03 -6.50 -6.41
CA MET A 98 -2.40 -7.12 -7.69
C MET A 98 -3.40 -8.27 -7.45
N PRO A 99 -4.67 -7.95 -7.14
CA PRO A 99 -5.67 -8.95 -6.77
C PRO A 99 -6.13 -9.80 -7.97
N GLU A 100 -6.01 -9.30 -9.20
CA GLU A 100 -6.36 -10.01 -10.41
C GLU A 100 -5.14 -10.60 -11.14
N ALA A 101 -5.37 -11.73 -11.81
CA ALA A 101 -4.40 -12.37 -12.70
C ALA A 101 -3.97 -11.44 -13.84
N ASP A 102 -2.72 -11.58 -14.28
CA ASP A 102 -2.18 -10.81 -15.39
C ASP A 102 -2.91 -11.17 -16.69
N ARG A 103 -3.59 -10.19 -17.27
CA ARG A 103 -4.34 -10.28 -18.53
C ARG A 103 -3.43 -10.61 -19.72
N LEU A 104 -2.14 -10.29 -19.65
CA LEU A 104 -1.16 -10.55 -20.69
C LEU A 104 -0.43 -11.89 -20.50
N SER A 105 -0.91 -12.76 -19.60
CA SER A 105 -0.37 -14.10 -19.45
C SER A 105 -0.61 -14.93 -20.72
N PRO A 106 0.35 -15.79 -21.14
CA PRO A 106 0.26 -16.54 -22.40
C PRO A 106 -1.06 -17.31 -22.58
N GLN A 107 -1.54 -17.94 -21.50
CA GLN A 107 -2.74 -18.79 -21.50
C GLN A 107 -4.03 -17.99 -21.75
N ARG A 108 -4.00 -16.67 -21.53
CA ARG A 108 -5.14 -15.77 -21.71
C ARG A 108 -5.14 -15.06 -23.07
N LEU A 109 -4.03 -15.09 -23.80
CA LEU A 109 -3.93 -14.44 -25.10
C LEU A 109 -4.99 -14.91 -26.12
N PRO A 110 -5.39 -16.20 -26.17
CA PRO A 110 -6.47 -16.64 -27.05
C PRO A 110 -7.82 -15.95 -26.77
N GLU A 111 -8.07 -15.51 -25.53
CA GLU A 111 -9.28 -14.76 -25.16
C GLU A 111 -9.24 -13.31 -25.68
N LEU A 112 -8.04 -12.74 -25.80
CA LEU A 112 -7.82 -11.35 -26.22
C LEU A 112 -7.66 -11.21 -27.74
N ILE A 113 -7.16 -12.25 -28.40
CA ILE A 113 -6.81 -12.25 -29.82
C ILE A 113 -7.53 -13.44 -30.50
N PRO A 114 -8.76 -13.23 -31.00
CA PRO A 114 -9.58 -14.31 -31.57
C PRO A 114 -8.97 -15.01 -32.79
N THR A 115 -7.95 -14.43 -33.42
CA THR A 115 -7.24 -15.01 -34.56
C THR A 115 -6.20 -16.06 -34.18
N ILE A 116 -5.92 -16.24 -32.88
CA ILE A 116 -5.03 -17.31 -32.39
C ILE A 116 -5.71 -18.66 -32.59
N GLY A 117 -5.15 -19.48 -33.48
CA GLY A 117 -5.65 -20.82 -33.79
C GLY A 117 -5.37 -21.84 -32.67
N GLY A 118 -6.08 -22.97 -32.72
CA GLY A 118 -6.08 -23.98 -31.65
C GLY A 118 -4.71 -24.57 -31.31
N GLU A 119 -3.86 -24.86 -32.30
CA GLU A 119 -2.52 -25.41 -32.05
C GLU A 119 -1.65 -24.43 -31.26
N LEU A 120 -1.64 -23.15 -31.65
CA LEU A 120 -0.90 -22.13 -30.93
C LEU A 120 -1.50 -21.88 -29.54
N ALA A 121 -2.83 -21.90 -29.40
CA ALA A 121 -3.48 -21.78 -28.10
C ALA A 121 -3.06 -22.90 -27.14
N ILE A 122 -2.93 -24.14 -27.62
CA ILE A 122 -2.42 -25.27 -26.82
C ILE A 122 -0.97 -25.01 -26.38
N ARG A 123 -0.10 -24.56 -27.29
CA ARG A 123 1.29 -24.22 -26.94
C ARG A 123 1.41 -23.07 -25.94
N LEU A 124 0.57 -22.05 -26.08
CA LEU A 124 0.52 -20.93 -25.12
C LEU A 124 0.03 -21.38 -23.75
N ALA A 125 -0.88 -22.36 -23.69
CA ALA A 125 -1.35 -22.95 -22.44
C ALA A 125 -0.24 -23.68 -21.66
N GLU A 126 0.79 -24.20 -22.36
CA GLU A 126 1.94 -24.90 -21.75
C GLU A 126 2.98 -23.96 -21.12
N LEU A 127 2.98 -22.68 -21.49
CA LEU A 127 3.92 -21.70 -20.93
C LEU A 127 3.56 -21.38 -19.46
N PRO A 128 4.50 -20.85 -18.66
CA PRO A 128 4.15 -20.31 -17.34
C PRO A 128 3.29 -19.04 -17.48
N SER A 129 2.41 -18.79 -16.51
CA SER A 129 1.69 -17.51 -16.43
C SER A 129 2.66 -16.39 -16.03
N ASN A 130 2.32 -15.14 -16.36
CA ASN A 130 3.16 -14.02 -15.93
C ASN A 130 3.17 -13.90 -14.40
N ASP A 131 2.06 -14.25 -13.74
CA ASP A 131 1.95 -14.31 -12.28
C ASP A 131 2.89 -15.37 -11.68
N ALA A 132 2.98 -16.57 -12.30
CA ALA A 132 3.92 -17.61 -11.88
C ALA A 132 5.38 -17.17 -12.05
N VAL A 133 5.70 -16.45 -13.13
CA VAL A 133 7.04 -15.87 -13.34
C VAL A 133 7.37 -14.87 -12.23
N LEU A 134 6.42 -14.02 -11.85
CA LEU A 134 6.60 -13.08 -10.74
C LEU A 134 6.75 -13.81 -9.41
N ALA A 135 5.87 -14.78 -9.09
CA ALA A 135 5.98 -15.59 -7.88
C ALA A 135 7.35 -16.26 -7.77
N GLN A 136 7.89 -16.77 -8.88
CA GLN A 136 9.23 -17.35 -8.91
C GLN A 136 10.32 -16.31 -8.62
N ALA A 137 10.19 -15.09 -9.12
CA ALA A 137 11.11 -13.99 -8.82
C ALA A 137 11.00 -13.47 -7.38
N LEU A 138 9.92 -13.76 -6.64
CA LEU A 138 9.80 -13.40 -5.22
C LEU A 138 10.31 -14.50 -4.28
N ARG A 139 10.37 -15.75 -4.76
CA ARG A 139 10.68 -16.93 -3.94
C ARG A 139 12.05 -16.77 -3.25
N ASP A 140 12.08 -17.17 -1.97
CA ASP A 140 13.28 -17.19 -1.12
C ASP A 140 13.99 -15.84 -0.96
N ARG A 141 13.28 -14.73 -1.19
CA ARG A 141 13.78 -13.35 -1.02
C ARG A 141 13.05 -12.65 0.13
N PRO A 142 13.64 -11.61 0.76
CA PRO A 142 13.02 -10.89 1.87
C PRO A 142 11.91 -9.93 1.39
N MET A 143 10.89 -10.50 0.76
CA MET A 143 9.79 -9.80 0.10
C MET A 143 8.63 -9.49 1.06
N VAL A 144 8.24 -8.23 1.14
CA VAL A 144 7.06 -7.76 1.86
C VAL A 144 6.05 -7.20 0.85
N LEU A 145 4.83 -7.72 0.86
CA LEU A 145 3.77 -7.27 -0.04
C LEU A 145 2.79 -6.34 0.67
N GLY A 146 2.37 -5.29 -0.04
CA GLY A 146 1.31 -4.40 0.41
C GLY A 146 -0.05 -5.12 0.49
N VAL A 147 -0.79 -4.85 1.56
CA VAL A 147 -2.19 -5.23 1.74
C VAL A 147 -2.99 -4.03 2.20
N ALA A 148 -4.23 -3.92 1.75
CA ALA A 148 -5.11 -2.82 2.11
C ALA A 148 -6.35 -3.32 2.83
N GLY A 149 -6.77 -2.63 3.90
CA GLY A 149 -8.03 -2.93 4.57
C GLY A 149 -9.22 -2.47 3.71
N VAL A 150 -10.22 -3.33 3.54
CA VAL A 150 -11.46 -2.99 2.81
C VAL A 150 -12.68 -3.28 3.66
N SER A 151 -13.72 -2.43 3.50
CA SER A 151 -15.03 -2.58 4.15
C SER A 151 -16.05 -3.00 3.10
N GLY A 152 -16.89 -4.00 3.42
CA GLY A 152 -17.87 -4.56 2.49
C GLY A 152 -17.40 -5.77 1.69
N THR A 153 -18.23 -6.24 0.76
CA THR A 153 -17.98 -7.45 -0.06
C THR A 153 -17.09 -7.12 -1.25
N VAL A 154 -15.78 -7.27 -1.08
CA VAL A 154 -14.85 -7.31 -2.22
C VAL A 154 -14.56 -8.77 -2.53
N GLU A 155 -14.94 -9.22 -3.73
CA GLU A 155 -14.89 -10.64 -4.13
C GLU A 155 -13.45 -11.20 -4.13
N ALA A 156 -12.46 -10.35 -4.45
CA ALA A 156 -11.04 -10.68 -4.43
C ALA A 156 -10.36 -10.43 -3.06
N ALA A 157 -11.09 -9.99 -2.03
CA ALA A 157 -10.47 -9.70 -0.73
C ALA A 157 -10.39 -10.94 0.15
N ALA A 158 -9.20 -11.19 0.68
CA ALA A 158 -8.96 -12.27 1.62
C ALA A 158 -9.53 -11.91 2.99
N ARG A 159 -10.28 -12.85 3.58
CA ARG A 159 -10.80 -12.73 4.96
C ARG A 159 -9.84 -13.30 6.00
N THR A 160 -8.77 -13.96 5.55
CA THR A 160 -7.75 -14.55 6.43
C THR A 160 -6.70 -13.49 6.76
N PRO A 161 -6.32 -13.33 8.05
CA PRO A 161 -5.22 -12.47 8.46
C PRO A 161 -3.95 -12.72 7.65
N GLY A 162 -3.31 -11.64 7.19
CA GLY A 162 -1.99 -11.70 6.59
C GLY A 162 -0.92 -11.96 7.65
N ARG A 163 0.27 -12.37 7.21
CA ARG A 163 1.47 -12.38 8.05
C ARG A 163 1.88 -10.93 8.35
N ALA A 164 1.71 -10.48 9.58
CA ALA A 164 2.15 -9.15 10.01
C ALA A 164 3.38 -9.26 10.92
N ALA A 165 4.24 -8.25 10.91
CA ALA A 165 5.28 -8.12 11.91
C ALA A 165 4.65 -7.94 13.31
N PRO A 166 5.24 -8.50 14.36
CA PRO A 166 4.73 -8.35 15.72
C PRO A 166 4.66 -6.87 16.10
N LEU A 167 3.49 -6.43 16.59
CA LEU A 167 3.25 -5.06 17.02
C LEU A 167 3.51 -4.94 18.51
N ARG A 168 4.33 -3.97 18.91
CA ARG A 168 4.50 -3.60 20.32
C ARG A 168 3.51 -2.50 20.68
N VAL A 169 2.55 -2.81 21.54
CA VAL A 169 1.61 -1.85 22.10
C VAL A 169 2.16 -1.32 23.42
N VAL A 170 2.13 0.01 23.60
CA VAL A 170 2.52 0.68 24.85
C VAL A 170 1.32 1.45 25.36
N GLY A 171 0.90 1.19 26.61
CA GLY A 171 -0.30 1.77 27.22
C GLY A 171 -1.46 0.78 27.33
N GLY A 172 -2.69 1.29 27.18
CA GLY A 172 -3.91 0.47 27.18
C GLY A 172 -4.22 -0.18 25.82
N ASP A 173 -5.31 -0.93 25.75
CA ASP A 173 -5.76 -1.57 24.51
C ASP A 173 -6.15 -0.52 23.44
N PRO A 174 -5.49 -0.46 22.28
CA PRO A 174 -5.82 0.47 21.23
C PRO A 174 -7.05 0.03 20.42
N ALA A 175 -7.50 -1.23 20.51
CA ALA A 175 -8.52 -1.80 19.65
C ALA A 175 -9.84 -1.00 19.55
N PRO A 176 -10.35 -0.34 20.62
CA PRO A 176 -11.55 0.49 20.52
C PRO A 176 -11.39 1.73 19.65
N PHE A 177 -10.16 2.17 19.40
CA PHE A 177 -9.84 3.39 18.64
C PHE A 177 -9.36 3.11 17.22
N LEU A 178 -9.14 1.82 16.89
CA LEU A 178 -8.68 1.42 15.56
C LEU A 178 -9.85 1.19 14.62
N ARG A 179 -9.69 1.62 13.37
CA ARG A 179 -10.61 1.24 12.30
C ARG A 179 -10.51 -0.26 12.06
N ARG A 180 -11.67 -0.93 12.02
CA ARG A 180 -11.80 -2.34 11.65
C ARG A 180 -12.18 -2.46 10.17
N PHE A 181 -11.62 -3.46 9.52
CA PHE A 181 -11.90 -3.81 8.12
C PHE A 181 -12.42 -5.25 8.07
N ASP A 182 -13.35 -5.52 7.17
CA ASP A 182 -14.01 -6.82 7.06
C ASP A 182 -13.15 -7.84 6.30
N ALA A 183 -12.29 -7.33 5.41
CA ALA A 183 -11.37 -8.11 4.62
C ALA A 183 -10.12 -7.31 4.28
N MET A 184 -9.13 -7.98 3.69
CA MET A 184 -7.93 -7.36 3.15
C MET A 184 -7.86 -7.59 1.64
N LEU A 185 -7.67 -6.50 0.89
CA LEU A 185 -7.26 -6.58 -0.49
C LEU A 185 -5.79 -7.03 -0.52
N ARG A 186 -5.55 -8.18 -1.14
CA ARG A 186 -4.22 -8.80 -1.25
C ARG A 186 -3.88 -9.04 -2.71
N THR A 187 -2.59 -9.24 -2.95
CA THR A 187 -2.11 -9.75 -4.22
C THR A 187 -2.57 -11.20 -4.40
N LEU A 188 -2.70 -11.64 -5.66
CA LEU A 188 -3.07 -13.01 -6.02
C LEU A 188 -2.31 -14.05 -5.17
N ASP A 189 -3.05 -15.03 -4.65
CA ASP A 189 -2.59 -16.08 -3.74
C ASP A 189 -1.26 -16.75 -4.14
N GLU A 190 -1.06 -17.03 -5.44
CA GLU A 190 0.14 -17.68 -5.96
C GLU A 190 1.40 -16.84 -5.70
N ILE A 191 1.29 -15.52 -5.86
CA ILE A 191 2.37 -14.57 -5.58
C ILE A 191 2.44 -14.29 -4.08
N ASP A 192 1.30 -14.07 -3.42
CA ASP A 192 1.22 -13.66 -2.03
C ASP A 192 1.85 -14.66 -1.05
N ARG A 193 1.68 -15.97 -1.28
CA ARG A 193 2.28 -17.01 -0.43
C ARG A 193 3.80 -17.01 -0.42
N THR A 194 4.44 -16.43 -1.44
CA THR A 194 5.91 -16.33 -1.53
C THR A 194 6.49 -15.24 -0.64
N ALA A 195 5.66 -14.29 -0.19
CA ALA A 195 6.10 -13.19 0.66
C ALA A 195 6.42 -13.64 2.08
N VAL A 196 7.47 -13.06 2.67
CA VAL A 196 7.83 -13.29 4.07
C VAL A 196 6.88 -12.57 5.04
N GLY A 197 6.23 -11.50 4.58
CA GLY A 197 5.28 -10.72 5.38
C GLY A 197 4.46 -9.73 4.56
N HIS A 198 3.58 -9.00 5.24
CA HIS A 198 2.72 -7.98 4.64
C HIS A 198 2.92 -6.62 5.31
N GLY A 199 2.89 -5.57 4.49
CA GLY A 199 2.83 -4.18 4.92
C GLY A 199 1.42 -3.62 4.72
N LEU A 200 0.92 -2.84 5.67
CA LEU A 200 -0.38 -2.18 5.52
C LEU A 200 -0.24 -0.93 4.66
N LEU A 201 -1.06 -0.87 3.61
CA LEU A 201 -1.17 0.30 2.74
C LEU A 201 -2.32 1.20 3.21
N ASN A 202 -2.09 2.50 3.13
CA ASN A 202 -3.13 3.49 3.33
C ASN A 202 -3.69 3.89 1.97
N VAL A 203 -4.88 3.39 1.66
CA VAL A 203 -5.61 3.63 0.40
C VAL A 203 -6.80 4.55 0.61
#